data_AF-A0A953EBY6-F1
#
_entry.id   AF-A0A953EBY6-F1
#
_cell.length_a   1.000
_cell.length_b   1.000
_cell.length_c   1.000
_cell.angle_alpha   90.00
_cell.angle_beta   90.00
_cell.angle_gamma   90.00
#
_symmetry.space_group_name_H-M   'P 1'
#
loop_
_entity.id
_entity.type
_entity.pdbx_description
1 polymer ?
#
loop_
_entity_poly.entity_id
_entity_poly.type
_entity_poly.pdbx_seq_one_letter_code
_entity_poly.pdbx_strand_id
1 'polypeptide(L)'
;MAEEPRGNRLLAVLPRVQRDLLQPMLTRLDLLPGETLLAPGQWIERIIFPDSGIVALLAETEDGTRVGVELLGREGLVGLPALLGMRTSPLRASV
;
A
#
# COMPACT_ATOMS: atom_id res chain seq x y z
N MET A 1 16.54 -20.09 -13.55
CA MET A 1 16.00 -18.79 -13.08
C MET A 1 15.12 -19.11 -11.90
N ALA A 2 15.51 -18.71 -10.69
CA ALA A 2 14.69 -18.97 -9.49
C ALA A 2 13.37 -18.21 -9.65
N GLU A 3 12.25 -18.91 -9.52
CA GLU A 3 10.94 -18.27 -9.53
C GLU A 3 10.90 -17.29 -8.36
N GLU A 4 10.91 -16.00 -8.64
CA GLU A 4 10.79 -15.02 -7.56
C GLU A 4 9.46 -15.27 -6.84
N PRO A 5 9.45 -15.29 -5.50
CA PRO A 5 8.21 -15.51 -4.75
C PRO A 5 7.14 -14.51 -5.22
N ARG A 6 6.09 -15.06 -5.85
CA ARG A 6 4.95 -14.30 -6.35
C ARG A 6 4.12 -13.84 -5.15
N GLY A 7 3.71 -12.58 -5.12
CA GLY A 7 2.90 -12.04 -4.02
C GLY A 7 3.63 -11.02 -3.15
N ASN A 8 2.86 -10.38 -2.27
CA ASN A 8 3.38 -9.48 -1.24
C ASN A 8 4.16 -10.28 -0.17
N ARG A 9 5.40 -9.86 0.10
CA ARG A 9 6.32 -10.50 1.04
C ARG A 9 5.87 -10.34 2.49
N LEU A 10 5.19 -9.24 2.86
CA LEU A 10 4.65 -9.09 4.22
C LEU A 10 3.56 -10.13 4.49
N LEU A 11 2.63 -10.31 3.54
CA LEU A 11 1.62 -11.36 3.66
C LEU A 11 2.24 -12.76 3.73
N ALA A 12 3.32 -13.00 2.98
CA ALA A 12 3.99 -14.30 2.95
C ALA A 12 4.63 -14.69 4.31
N VAL A 13 5.18 -13.72 5.06
CA VAL A 13 5.85 -13.99 6.34
C VAL A 13 4.89 -14.12 7.52
N LEU A 14 3.61 -13.76 7.37
CA LEU A 14 2.63 -13.89 8.44
C LEU A 14 2.44 -15.38 8.84
N PRO A 15 2.33 -15.69 10.14
CA PRO A 15 1.82 -16.98 10.63
C PRO A 15 0.58 -17.46 9.88
N ARG A 16 0.49 -18.78 9.64
CA ARG A 16 -0.61 -19.39 8.89
C ARG A 16 -1.99 -18.97 9.39
N VAL A 17 -2.19 -18.94 10.70
CA VAL A 17 -3.45 -18.51 11.32
C VAL A 17 -3.85 -17.08 10.94
N GLN A 18 -2.89 -16.16 10.85
CA GLN A 18 -3.16 -14.78 10.48
C GLN A 18 -3.43 -14.65 8.97
N ARG A 19 -2.71 -15.41 8.14
CA ARG A 19 -3.00 -15.47 6.70
C ARG A 19 -4.38 -16.02 6.43
N ASP A 20 -4.77 -17.10 7.09
CA ASP A 20 -6.08 -17.73 6.92
C ASP A 20 -7.22 -16.77 7.33
N LEU A 21 -7.00 -15.90 8.33
CA LEU A 21 -7.94 -14.85 8.71
C LEU A 21 -8.06 -13.73 7.67
N LEU A 22 -6.94 -13.33 7.05
CA LEU A 22 -6.92 -12.24 6.06
C LEU A 22 -7.38 -12.71 4.67
N GLN A 23 -7.08 -13.94 4.29
CA GLN A 23 -7.36 -14.50 2.96
C GLN A 23 -8.78 -14.21 2.43
N PRO A 24 -9.87 -14.42 3.19
CA PRO A 24 -11.22 -14.14 2.69
C PRO A 24 -11.54 -12.64 2.52
N MET A 25 -10.72 -11.75 3.11
CA MET A 25 -10.87 -10.29 3.02
C MET A 25 -10.04 -9.70 1.88
N LEU A 26 -9.15 -10.48 1.26
CA LEU A 26 -8.28 -10.02 0.19
C LEU A 26 -8.98 -10.12 -1.16
N THR A 27 -9.04 -8.98 -1.84
CA THR A 27 -9.50 -8.89 -3.23
C THR A 27 -8.33 -8.47 -4.10
N ARG A 28 -8.15 -9.13 -5.25
CA ARG A 28 -7.14 -8.73 -6.23
C ARG A 28 -7.60 -7.44 -6.93
N LEU A 29 -6.69 -6.48 -7.04
CA LEU A 29 -6.93 -5.25 -7.76
C LEU A 29 -5.79 -5.04 -8.76
N ASP A 30 -6.15 -4.79 -10.01
CA ASP A 30 -5.22 -4.31 -11.02
C ASP A 30 -5.16 -2.79 -10.96
N LEU A 31 -3.95 -2.25 -10.93
CA LEU A 31 -3.68 -0.82 -10.82
C LEU A 31 -3.02 -0.31 -12.09
N LEU A 32 -3.42 0.88 -12.50
CA LEU A 32 -2.84 1.55 -13.67
C LEU A 32 -1.77 2.57 -13.24
N PRO A 33 -0.69 2.73 -14.03
CA PRO A 33 0.29 3.77 -13.77
C PRO A 33 -0.35 5.16 -13.67
N GLY A 34 0.04 5.94 -12.67
CA GLY A 34 -0.49 7.28 -12.41
C GLY A 34 -1.78 7.30 -11.56
N GLU A 35 -2.35 6.15 -11.21
CA GLU A 35 -3.50 6.11 -10.32
C GLU A 35 -3.14 6.62 -8.91
N THR A 36 -3.99 7.46 -8.36
CA THR A 36 -3.92 7.84 -6.94
C THR A 36 -4.74 6.87 -6.12
N LEU A 37 -4.09 6.17 -5.19
CA LEU A 37 -4.72 5.22 -4.27
C LEU A 37 -5.27 5.93 -3.02
N LEU A 38 -4.54 6.93 -2.54
CA LEU A 38 -4.93 7.79 -1.42
C LEU A 38 -4.42 9.21 -1.69
N ALA A 39 -5.24 10.21 -1.39
CA ALA A 39 -4.82 11.61 -1.30
C ALA A 39 -4.65 12.04 0.17
N PRO A 40 -3.85 13.09 0.46
CA PRO A 40 -3.79 13.66 1.80
C PRO A 40 -5.18 14.09 2.29
N GLY A 41 -5.51 13.77 3.53
CA GLY A 41 -6.81 14.01 4.14
C GLY A 41 -7.92 13.04 3.70
N GLN A 42 -7.70 12.19 2.70
CA GLN A 42 -8.67 11.19 2.28
C GLN A 42 -8.79 10.09 3.35
N TRP A 43 -10.01 9.60 3.55
CA TRP A 43 -10.30 8.46 4.41
C TRP A 43 -9.59 7.20 3.90
N ILE A 44 -9.00 6.46 4.83
CA ILE A 44 -8.35 5.18 4.52
C ILE A 44 -9.39 4.08 4.64
N GLU A 45 -9.99 3.73 3.51
CA GLU A 45 -11.05 2.72 3.46
C GLU A 45 -10.50 1.30 3.27
N ARG A 46 -9.25 1.19 2.81
CA ARG A 46 -8.64 -0.07 2.38
C ARG A 46 -7.14 -0.04 2.53
N ILE A 47 -6.60 -1.18 2.95
CA ILE A 47 -5.16 -1.47 2.98
C ILE A 47 -4.81 -2.22 1.70
N ILE A 48 -3.71 -1.83 1.05
CA ILE A 48 -3.29 -2.41 -0.23
C ILE A 48 -1.93 -3.06 -0.04
N PHE A 49 -1.81 -4.32 -0.47
CA PHE A 49 -0.56 -5.08 -0.45
C PHE A 49 -0.07 -5.23 -1.88
N PRO A 50 0.92 -4.42 -2.34
CA PRO A 50 1.47 -4.58 -3.68
C PRO A 50 2.03 -5.99 -3.85
N ASP A 51 1.63 -6.67 -4.92
CA ASP A 51 2.17 -7.98 -5.29
C ASP A 51 3.11 -7.91 -6.51
N SER A 52 3.19 -6.72 -7.12
CA SER A 52 3.99 -6.33 -8.26
C SER A 52 4.03 -4.79 -8.33
N GLY A 53 4.93 -4.23 -9.15
CA GLY A 53 5.05 -2.78 -9.31
C GLY A 53 5.60 -2.06 -8.08
N ILE A 54 5.46 -0.73 -8.09
CA ILE A 54 5.90 0.18 -7.02
C ILE A 54 4.78 1.21 -6.79
N VAL A 55 4.56 1.59 -5.54
CA VAL A 55 3.72 2.73 -5.15
C VAL A 55 4.59 3.79 -4.50
N ALA A 56 4.54 5.02 -4.97
CA ALA A 56 5.19 6.16 -4.35
C ALA A 56 4.32 6.79 -3.26
N LEU A 57 4.90 6.97 -2.07
CA LEU A 57 4.34 7.82 -1.02
C LEU A 57 4.91 9.22 -1.14
N LEU A 58 4.03 10.21 -1.25
CA LEU A 58 4.40 11.60 -1.49
C LEU A 58 3.82 12.48 -0.38
N ALA A 59 4.64 13.35 0.18
CA ALA A 59 4.19 14.47 0.99
C ALA A 59 3.79 15.62 0.07
N GLU A 60 2.71 16.32 0.40
CA GLU A 60 2.30 17.55 -0.28
C GLU A 60 2.64 18.74 0.62
N THR A 61 3.37 19.70 0.06
CA THR A 61 3.71 20.96 0.73
C THR A 61 2.63 22.02 0.48
N GLU A 62 2.65 23.10 1.26
CA GLU A 62 1.62 24.16 1.18
C GLU A 62 1.55 24.84 -0.20
N ASP A 63 2.66 24.87 -0.93
CA ASP A 63 2.76 25.38 -2.30
C ASP A 63 2.31 24.37 -3.37
N GLY A 64 1.83 23.18 -2.96
CA GLY A 64 1.34 22.13 -3.85
C GLY A 64 2.45 21.24 -4.43
N THR A 65 3.70 21.42 -4.03
CA THR A 65 4.80 20.55 -4.45
C THR A 65 4.66 19.16 -3.83
N ARG A 66 4.97 18.12 -4.61
CA ARG A 66 4.97 16.72 -4.15
C ARG A 66 6.40 16.25 -3.95
N VAL A 67 6.72 15.82 -2.73
CA VAL A 67 8.05 15.32 -2.36
C VAL A 67 7.96 13.82 -2.07
N GLY A 68 8.81 13.03 -2.71
CA GLY A 68 8.94 11.61 -2.45
C GLY A 68 9.40 11.33 -1.03
N VAL A 69 8.59 10.58 -0.28
CA VAL A 69 8.92 10.13 1.08
C VAL A 69 9.47 8.71 1.02
N GLU A 70 8.79 7.82 0.30
CA GLU A 70 9.12 6.41 0.24
C GLU A 70 8.59 5.76 -1.04
N LEU A 71 9.22 4.66 -1.46
CA LEU A 71 8.73 3.77 -2.52
C LEU A 71 8.38 2.43 -1.88
N LEU A 72 7.18 1.94 -2.14
CA LEU A 72 6.66 0.68 -1.61
C LEU A 72 6.53 -0.34 -2.73
N GLY A 73 7.26 -1.45 -2.63
CA GLY A 73 7.10 -2.62 -3.48
C GLY A 73 6.37 -3.75 -2.77
N ARG A 74 6.74 -4.99 -3.13
CA ARG A 74 6.16 -6.22 -2.59
C ARG A 74 6.43 -6.41 -1.10
N GLU A 75 7.40 -5.70 -0.54
CA GLU A 75 7.78 -5.70 0.86
C GLU A 75 6.98 -4.74 1.73
N GLY A 76 6.10 -3.93 1.13
CA GLY A 76 5.34 -2.89 1.82
C GLY A 76 3.83 -3.09 1.82
N LEU A 77 3.13 -2.08 2.34
CA LEU A 77 1.68 -1.93 2.25
C LEU A 77 1.30 -0.45 2.22
N VAL A 78 0.22 -0.11 1.53
CA VAL A 78 -0.38 1.23 1.52
C VAL A 78 -1.50 1.28 2.56
N GLY A 79 -1.60 2.41 3.28
CA GLY A 79 -2.63 2.61 4.31
C GLY A 79 -2.17 2.24 5.74
N LEU A 80 -0.87 2.08 5.98
CA LEU A 80 -0.28 1.84 7.31
C LEU A 80 -0.83 2.77 8.41
N PRO A 81 -1.07 4.08 8.18
CA PRO A 81 -1.72 4.95 9.16
C PRO A 81 -3.01 4.40 9.78
N ALA A 82 -3.83 3.65 9.03
CA ALA A 82 -5.06 3.05 9.55
C ALA A 82 -4.78 1.99 10.64
N LEU A 83 -3.67 1.26 10.51
CA LEU A 83 -3.22 0.30 11.54
C LEU A 83 -2.74 1.01 12.82
N LEU A 84 -2.39 2.29 12.72
CA LEU A 84 -1.99 3.14 13.84
C LEU A 84 -3.17 3.95 14.42
N GLY A 85 -4.40 3.66 14.02
CA GLY A 85 -5.61 4.33 14.51
C GLY A 85 -5.94 5.66 13.83
N MET A 86 -5.21 6.05 12.78
CA MET A 86 -5.58 7.21 11.97
C MET A 86 -6.72 6.87 11.01
N ARG A 87 -7.60 7.84 10.76
CA ARG A 87 -8.75 7.64 9.84
C ARG A 87 -8.45 8.13 8.43
N THR A 88 -7.52 9.06 8.30
CA THR A 88 -7.18 9.71 7.03
C THR A 88 -5.70 9.56 6.73
N SER A 89 -5.36 9.60 5.45
CA SER A 89 -3.98 9.52 5.00
C SER A 89 -3.29 10.88 5.16
N PRO A 90 -2.11 10.96 5.79
CA PRO A 90 -1.31 12.19 5.79
C PRO A 90 -0.53 12.36 4.47
N LEU A 91 -0.38 11.29 3.70
CA LEU A 91 0.41 11.25 2.46
C LEU A 91 -0.46 10.92 1.26
N ARG A 92 -0.01 11.33 0.08
CA ARG A 92 -0.50 10.78 -1.18
C ARG A 92 0.16 9.42 -1.41
N ALA A 93 -0.60 8.47 -1.94
CA ALA A 93 -0.08 7.22 -2.49
C ALA A 93 -0.47 7.12 -3.97
N SER A 94 0.52 6.94 -4.85
CA SER A 94 0.32 6.85 -6.30
C SER A 94 1.17 5.73 -6.93
N VAL A 95 0.63 5.09 -7.95
CA VAL A 95 1.29 3.99 -8.71
C VAL A 95 2.19 4.57 -9.80
#